data_AF-A0A7Y5DZW2-F1
#
_entry.id   AF-A0A7Y5DZW2-F1
#
_cell.length_a   1.000
_cell.length_b   1.000
_cell.length_c   1.000
_cell.angle_alpha   90.00
_cell.angle_beta   90.00
_cell.angle_gamma   90.00
#
_symmetry.space_group_name_H-M   'P 1'
#
loop_
_entity.id
_entity.type
_entity.pdbx_description
1 polymer ?
#
loop_
_entity_poly.entity_id
_entity_poly.type
_entity_poly.pdbx_seq_one_letter_code
_entity_poly.pdbx_strand_id
1 'polypeptide(L)'
;MRALRTWSPLLLVTTAALLLHATGAAAPPQAAAVPSAIAAPLTPAALLPLLEAHKVRNLDEVPALLPDAVLRNFVLKHGVHRTGERGHLSERQVSQSASPEAPRAILWDERSGMVLSYNGGQKNQTNGQRLDWQAFDPKTRAFHLEAIDFPIEAGHAKAYGKDGGADCVTCHGPLERPIFSMYPDWPAFYGSDNDELSSDKVAVQGAERRDYEAFRKGLGATSARYTPLFDAARVKRTVGVDIYPFWPYRPDLDEKITAPSRAFAFRPGLRLGVVLNRLQAEMLAARIEAHPAFPKLGTLFLHELLQCPSSPAAARTHAERVAEALGEKGPPTALLHEGLVHYRKLLALWGLTVADVDIRFAYPNPAYGSDDARGKPMGVGYIGRYWNAYFDGASTIDELVAYLLWEHLAKSDPKVRALDTAGGLRENSLTRKYGHIQSRYAFDQTFFWSVDTRSPWIPIPYPKELEAPHHRQGFPAELREQHQKACAALE
;
A
#
# COMPACT_ATOMS: atom_id res chain seq x y z
N MET A 1 8.85 2.16 -88.75
CA MET A 1 8.26 1.17 -89.67
C MET A 1 8.98 -0.16 -89.50
N ARG A 2 8.23 -1.28 -89.55
CA ARG A 2 8.64 -2.71 -89.43
C ARG A 2 8.94 -3.17 -88.00
N ALA A 3 8.08 -3.88 -87.26
CA ALA A 3 7.12 -4.97 -87.49
C ALA A 3 7.72 -6.39 -87.53
N LEU A 4 7.22 -7.24 -86.59
CA LEU A 4 7.04 -8.71 -86.67
C LEU A 4 8.34 -9.55 -86.55
N ARG A 5 8.39 -10.76 -85.98
CA ARG A 5 7.43 -11.70 -85.35
C ARG A 5 8.27 -12.86 -84.76
N THR A 6 7.78 -13.45 -83.67
CA THR A 6 7.85 -14.89 -83.29
C THR A 6 9.22 -15.57 -83.10
N TRP A 7 9.41 -16.30 -82.00
CA TRP A 7 9.17 -17.75 -81.84
C TRP A 7 9.52 -18.15 -80.38
N SER A 8 8.58 -18.80 -79.71
CA SER A 8 8.80 -19.70 -78.55
C SER A 8 8.80 -21.14 -79.11
N PRO A 9 9.31 -22.20 -78.45
CA PRO A 9 9.01 -22.47 -77.02
C PRO A 9 9.99 -23.39 -76.23
N LEU A 10 9.57 -23.73 -74.99
CA LEU A 10 10.07 -24.78 -74.06
C LEU A 10 11.52 -24.58 -73.56
N LEU A 11 11.93 -24.73 -72.29
CA LEU A 11 11.63 -25.57 -71.12
C LEU A 11 12.45 -24.89 -69.99
N LEU A 12 12.08 -24.74 -68.72
CA LEU A 12 12.00 -25.79 -67.71
C LEU A 12 11.57 -25.08 -66.41
N VAL A 13 10.51 -25.59 -65.78
CA VAL A 13 10.02 -25.15 -64.48
C VAL A 13 10.89 -25.78 -63.39
N THR A 14 11.55 -24.98 -62.56
CA THR A 14 11.96 -25.36 -61.20
C THR A 14 11.70 -24.18 -60.27
N THR A 15 10.51 -24.20 -59.66
CA THR A 15 10.15 -23.31 -58.56
C THR A 15 10.83 -23.82 -57.30
N ALA A 16 11.89 -23.15 -56.86
CA ALA A 16 12.42 -23.32 -55.52
C ALA A 16 11.42 -22.70 -54.53
N ALA A 17 10.82 -23.54 -53.70
CA ALA A 17 10.00 -23.10 -52.58
C ALA A 17 10.90 -22.43 -51.52
N LEU A 18 10.71 -21.13 -51.34
CA LEU A 18 11.25 -20.38 -50.21
C LEU A 18 10.52 -20.83 -48.94
N LEU A 19 11.19 -21.60 -48.09
CA LEU A 19 10.76 -21.91 -46.73
C LEU A 19 10.84 -20.65 -45.87
N LEU A 20 9.68 -20.03 -45.60
CA LEU A 20 9.52 -19.06 -44.52
C LEU A 20 9.94 -19.73 -43.20
N HIS A 21 11.03 -19.23 -42.61
CA HIS A 21 11.38 -19.53 -41.23
C HIS A 21 10.33 -18.89 -40.32
N ALA A 22 9.52 -19.74 -39.71
CA ALA A 22 8.66 -19.37 -38.61
C ALA A 22 9.53 -18.86 -37.45
N THR A 23 9.26 -17.62 -37.06
CA THR A 23 9.74 -16.97 -35.85
C THR A 23 9.43 -17.86 -34.64
N GLY A 24 10.45 -18.46 -34.03
CA GLY A 24 10.31 -19.11 -32.74
C GLY A 24 9.88 -18.09 -31.70
N ALA A 25 8.71 -18.29 -31.10
CA ALA A 25 8.31 -17.60 -29.89
C ALA A 25 9.36 -17.92 -28.80
N ALA A 26 10.09 -16.92 -28.35
CA ALA A 26 11.00 -17.05 -27.24
C ALA A 26 10.21 -17.57 -26.03
N ALA A 27 10.63 -18.71 -25.48
CA ALA A 27 10.07 -19.23 -24.25
C ALA A 27 10.16 -18.15 -23.16
N PRO A 28 9.12 -17.99 -22.31
CA PRO A 28 9.20 -17.05 -21.19
C PRO A 28 10.44 -17.39 -20.35
N PRO A 29 11.22 -16.39 -19.90
CA PRO A 29 12.39 -16.63 -19.08
C PRO A 29 11.99 -17.46 -17.86
N GLN A 30 12.66 -18.61 -17.66
CA GLN A 30 12.50 -19.42 -16.46
C GLN A 30 12.67 -18.51 -15.24
N ALA A 31 11.63 -18.47 -14.39
CA ALA A 31 11.66 -17.71 -13.16
C ALA A 31 12.94 -18.07 -12.39
N ALA A 32 13.79 -17.07 -12.15
CA ALA A 32 15.01 -17.25 -11.40
C ALA A 32 14.68 -17.91 -10.05
N ALA A 33 15.45 -18.92 -9.67
CA ALA A 33 15.27 -19.62 -8.41
C ALA A 33 15.23 -18.60 -7.26
N VAL A 34 14.17 -18.64 -6.45
CA VAL A 34 14.01 -17.77 -5.27
C VAL A 34 15.23 -17.97 -4.36
N PRO A 35 15.94 -16.91 -3.94
CA PRO A 35 17.17 -17.04 -3.16
C PRO A 35 17.00 -17.81 -1.85
N SER A 36 18.07 -18.52 -1.49
CA SER A 36 18.26 -19.37 -0.31
C SER A 36 17.85 -18.73 1.02
N ALA A 37 17.34 -19.56 1.94
CA ALA A 37 17.03 -19.34 3.36
C ALA A 37 16.85 -17.88 3.77
N ILE A 38 15.67 -17.32 3.49
CA ILE A 38 15.27 -16.03 4.01
C ILE A 38 15.27 -16.14 5.55
N ALA A 39 16.03 -15.28 6.25
CA ALA A 39 15.99 -15.16 7.71
C ALA A 39 14.54 -15.11 8.20
N ALA A 40 14.20 -15.53 9.43
CA ALA A 40 12.82 -15.45 9.89
C ALA A 40 12.24 -14.01 9.79
N PRO A 41 10.91 -13.84 9.59
CA PRO A 41 10.28 -12.52 9.66
C PRO A 41 10.45 -11.90 11.06
N LEU A 42 10.68 -10.60 11.12
CA LEU A 42 10.70 -9.87 12.39
C LEU A 42 9.28 -9.83 12.96
N THR A 43 9.14 -10.29 14.20
CA THR A 43 7.88 -10.29 14.95
C THR A 43 8.16 -9.86 16.39
N PRO A 44 7.16 -9.44 17.17
CA PRO A 44 7.35 -9.16 18.61
C PRO A 44 8.00 -10.35 19.35
N ALA A 45 7.57 -11.57 19.03
CA ALA A 45 8.10 -12.81 19.58
C ALA A 45 9.58 -13.07 19.23
N ALA A 46 10.09 -12.47 18.16
CA ALA A 46 11.52 -12.54 17.78
C ALA A 46 12.32 -11.35 18.32
N LEU A 47 11.71 -10.16 18.42
CA LEU A 47 12.40 -8.93 18.82
C LEU A 47 12.80 -8.94 20.29
N LEU A 48 11.89 -9.22 21.22
CA LEU A 48 12.21 -9.14 22.65
C LEU A 48 13.33 -10.12 23.06
N PRO A 49 13.31 -11.41 22.66
CA PRO A 49 14.41 -12.31 22.95
C PRO A 49 15.73 -11.87 22.30
N LEU A 50 15.68 -11.24 21.12
CA LEU A 50 16.88 -10.71 20.47
C LEU A 50 17.52 -9.59 21.30
N LEU A 51 16.72 -8.66 21.84
CA LEU A 51 17.19 -7.57 22.70
C LEU A 51 17.79 -8.11 24.01
N GLU A 52 17.13 -9.08 24.63
CA GLU A 52 17.60 -9.72 25.87
C GLU A 52 18.89 -10.51 25.66
N ALA A 53 18.97 -11.31 24.59
CA ALA A 53 20.14 -12.14 24.28
C ALA A 53 21.41 -11.28 24.07
N HIS A 54 21.25 -10.10 23.47
CA HIS A 54 22.33 -9.15 23.25
C HIS A 54 22.55 -8.19 24.42
N LYS A 55 21.75 -8.28 25.49
CA LYS A 55 21.81 -7.42 26.68
C LYS A 55 21.80 -5.93 26.31
N VAL A 56 20.93 -5.58 25.36
CA VAL A 56 20.80 -4.23 24.83
C VAL A 56 20.51 -3.25 25.96
N ARG A 57 21.33 -2.19 26.07
CA ARG A 57 21.22 -1.22 27.18
C ARG A 57 20.53 0.06 26.77
N ASN A 58 20.62 0.41 25.50
CA ASN A 58 20.03 1.62 24.96
C ASN A 58 19.57 1.38 23.52
N LEU A 59 18.74 2.29 23.04
CA LEU A 59 18.16 2.19 21.72
C LEU A 59 19.18 2.46 20.59
N ASP A 60 20.39 2.93 20.90
CA ASP A 60 21.47 3.10 19.91
C ASP A 60 21.99 1.77 19.37
N GLU A 61 21.86 0.71 20.17
CA GLU A 61 22.33 -0.63 19.82
C GLU A 61 21.32 -1.43 18.97
N VAL A 62 20.02 -1.10 19.06
CA VAL A 62 18.94 -1.88 18.43
C VAL A 62 19.11 -2.00 16.91
N PRO A 63 19.34 -0.90 16.15
CA PRO A 63 19.37 -0.99 14.69
C PRO A 63 20.51 -1.89 14.17
N ALA A 64 21.59 -2.08 14.93
CA ALA A 64 22.68 -2.97 14.54
C ALA A 64 22.31 -4.46 14.64
N LEU A 65 21.26 -4.80 15.39
CA LEU A 65 20.77 -6.17 15.59
C LEU A 65 19.66 -6.56 14.62
N LEU A 66 19.04 -5.59 13.95
CA LEU A 66 17.91 -5.85 13.07
C LEU A 66 18.34 -6.60 11.80
N PRO A 67 17.47 -7.46 11.24
CA PRO A 67 17.76 -8.13 9.98
C PRO A 67 17.99 -7.15 8.83
N ASP A 68 18.88 -7.50 7.89
CA ASP A 68 19.15 -6.75 6.66
C ASP A 68 17.87 -6.41 5.87
N ALA A 69 16.90 -7.33 5.87
CA ALA A 69 15.60 -7.14 5.21
C ALA A 69 14.75 -6.04 5.85
N VAL A 70 14.94 -5.74 7.14
CA VAL A 70 14.28 -4.63 7.84
C VAL A 70 15.08 -3.35 7.63
N LEU A 71 16.41 -3.41 7.71
CA LEU A 71 17.25 -2.23 7.62
C LEU A 71 17.30 -1.59 6.23
N ARG A 72 16.98 -2.34 5.17
CA ARG A 72 16.80 -1.78 3.82
C ARG A 72 15.48 -1.01 3.67
N ASN A 73 14.52 -1.29 4.53
CA ASN A 73 13.14 -0.84 4.45
C ASN A 73 12.92 0.24 5.50
N PHE A 74 13.30 1.48 5.18
CA PHE A 74 13.12 2.60 6.09
C PHE A 74 12.70 3.89 5.39
N VAL A 75 11.96 4.71 6.12
CA VAL A 75 11.67 6.12 5.81
C VAL A 75 12.03 6.99 7.01
N LEU A 76 12.32 8.25 6.74
CA LEU A 76 12.69 9.23 7.74
C LEU A 76 11.64 10.36 7.79
N LYS A 77 11.09 10.59 8.99
CA LYS A 77 10.17 11.69 9.30
C LYS A 77 10.96 12.84 9.91
N HIS A 78 11.04 13.98 9.24
CA HIS A 78 11.78 15.17 9.69
C HIS A 78 10.95 16.10 10.59
N GLY A 79 9.62 15.92 10.69
CA GLY A 79 8.77 16.63 11.65
C GLY A 79 8.47 18.11 11.31
N VAL A 80 9.00 18.65 10.22
CA VAL A 80 8.71 20.03 9.78
C VAL A 80 7.38 20.07 9.06
N HIS A 81 6.50 20.97 9.49
CA HIS A 81 5.19 21.14 8.87
C HIS A 81 5.34 21.80 7.49
N ARG A 82 5.12 21.03 6.43
CA ARG A 82 5.12 21.49 5.04
C ARG A 82 3.84 21.05 4.37
N THR A 83 3.30 21.89 3.50
CA THR A 83 2.26 21.49 2.56
C THR A 83 2.94 20.74 1.41
N GLY A 84 2.48 19.52 1.11
CA GLY A 84 3.01 18.74 -0.01
C GLY A 84 2.67 19.35 -1.37
N GLU A 85 3.31 18.85 -2.42
CA GLU A 85 3.15 19.26 -3.82
C GLU A 85 1.69 19.25 -4.25
N ARG A 86 0.91 18.28 -3.77
CA ARG A 86 -0.51 18.10 -4.11
C ARG A 86 -1.46 18.91 -3.24
N GLY A 87 -0.95 19.81 -2.41
CA GLY A 87 -1.77 20.61 -1.49
C GLY A 87 -2.38 19.80 -0.36
N HIS A 88 -1.92 18.56 -0.12
CA HIS A 88 -2.41 17.75 0.98
C HIS A 88 -2.02 18.39 2.32
N LEU A 89 -2.94 18.27 3.28
CA LEU A 89 -2.92 18.97 4.55
C LEU A 89 -1.79 18.45 5.46
N SER A 90 -1.15 19.37 6.19
CA SER A 90 -0.10 19.05 7.14
C SER A 90 -0.62 18.32 8.38
N GLU A 91 0.18 17.40 8.91
CA GLU A 91 -0.02 16.84 10.25
C GLU A 91 0.02 17.99 11.27
N ARG A 92 -1.09 18.25 11.97
CA ARG A 92 -1.16 19.33 12.97
C ARG A 92 -0.69 18.90 14.35
N GLN A 93 -0.77 17.61 14.64
CA GLN A 93 -0.36 17.01 15.89
C GLN A 93 0.70 15.95 15.59
N VAL A 94 1.97 16.32 15.75
CA VAL A 94 3.09 15.40 15.58
C VAL A 94 3.32 14.73 16.93
N SER A 95 2.99 13.43 17.04
CA SER A 95 2.96 12.73 18.34
C SER A 95 4.31 12.57 19.02
N GLN A 96 5.43 12.84 18.32
CA GLN A 96 6.77 12.76 18.89
C GLN A 96 7.73 13.76 18.23
N SER A 97 8.72 14.22 19.00
CA SER A 97 9.72 15.17 18.52
C SER A 97 10.59 14.56 17.41
N ALA A 98 10.45 15.08 16.20
CA ALA A 98 11.38 14.86 15.10
C ALA A 98 11.89 16.21 14.60
N SER A 99 13.12 16.25 14.11
CA SER A 99 13.70 17.41 13.46
C SER A 99 14.44 16.98 12.20
N PRO A 100 14.73 17.90 11.26
CA PRO A 100 15.58 17.61 10.12
C PRO A 100 16.93 16.98 10.49
N GLU A 101 17.54 17.43 11.58
CA GLU A 101 18.86 16.97 12.01
C GLU A 101 18.80 15.65 12.79
N ALA A 102 17.63 15.28 13.33
CA ALA A 102 17.41 14.03 14.02
C ALA A 102 16.03 13.46 13.66
N PRO A 103 15.86 13.02 12.40
CA PRO A 103 14.57 12.54 11.94
C PRO A 103 14.15 11.28 12.67
N ARG A 104 12.85 11.10 12.86
CA ARG A 104 12.32 9.83 13.36
C ARG A 104 12.49 8.76 12.28
N ALA A 105 13.11 7.64 12.63
CA ALA A 105 13.23 6.50 11.75
C ALA A 105 12.00 5.62 11.87
N ILE A 106 11.49 5.16 10.72
CA ILE A 106 10.42 4.17 10.63
C ILE A 106 10.93 3.06 9.73
N LEU A 107 11.01 1.85 10.28
CA LEU A 107 11.51 0.67 9.59
C LEU A 107 10.41 -0.39 9.55
N TRP A 108 10.45 -1.30 8.58
CA TRP A 108 9.45 -2.38 8.55
C TRP A 108 9.98 -3.69 7.97
N ASP A 109 9.34 -4.78 8.38
CA ASP A 109 9.46 -6.08 7.72
C ASP A 109 8.23 -6.29 6.82
N GLU A 110 8.46 -6.41 5.52
CA GLU A 110 7.41 -6.61 4.51
C GLU A 110 6.66 -7.94 4.67
N ARG A 111 7.31 -8.92 5.30
CA ARG A 111 6.81 -10.29 5.39
C ARG A 111 5.88 -10.45 6.57
N SER A 112 6.19 -9.87 7.72
CA SER A 112 5.28 -9.86 8.87
C SER A 112 4.31 -8.68 8.85
N GLY A 113 4.70 -7.56 8.22
CA GLY A 113 3.97 -6.30 8.37
C GLY A 113 4.32 -5.53 9.64
N MET A 114 5.32 -5.98 10.40
CA MET A 114 5.76 -5.28 11.61
C MET A 114 6.49 -3.99 11.24
N VAL A 115 6.11 -2.88 11.89
CA VAL A 115 6.72 -1.56 11.76
C VAL A 115 7.39 -1.19 13.06
N LEU A 116 8.66 -0.81 13.02
CA LEU A 116 9.41 -0.24 14.13
C LEU A 116 9.53 1.26 13.96
N SER A 117 9.56 2.01 15.05
CA SER A 117 9.87 3.43 14.98
C SER A 117 10.56 3.98 16.22
N TYR A 118 11.53 4.87 15.99
CA TYR A 118 12.31 5.52 17.04
C TYR A 118 12.80 6.91 16.65
N ASN A 119 12.97 7.78 17.64
CA ASN A 119 13.56 9.11 17.46
C ASN A 119 15.08 9.05 17.32
N GLY A 120 15.64 10.12 16.75
CA GLY A 120 17.08 10.25 16.47
C GLY A 120 17.99 10.32 17.70
N GLY A 121 17.44 10.60 18.88
CA GLY A 121 18.18 10.62 20.14
C GLY A 121 18.85 11.96 20.47
N GLN A 122 18.48 13.06 19.80
CA GLN A 122 18.93 14.40 20.23
C GLN A 122 18.33 14.76 21.60
N LYS A 123 19.09 15.54 22.40
CA LYS A 123 18.73 15.87 23.79
C LYS A 123 17.38 16.58 23.96
N ASN A 124 16.94 17.32 22.94
CA ASN A 124 15.66 18.04 22.91
C ASN A 124 14.51 17.17 22.41
N GLN A 125 14.75 15.92 22.01
CA GLN A 125 13.69 15.00 21.61
C GLN A 125 13.05 14.34 22.83
N THR A 126 11.72 14.38 22.90
CA THR A 126 10.93 13.54 23.79
C THR A 126 11.11 12.07 23.41
N ASN A 127 11.07 11.19 24.42
CA ASN A 127 11.14 9.74 24.23
C ASN A 127 12.35 9.28 23.38
N GLY A 128 13.50 9.96 23.52
CA GLY A 128 14.72 9.65 22.77
C GLY A 128 15.31 8.27 23.04
N GLN A 129 14.81 7.53 24.03
CA GLN A 129 15.19 6.16 24.37
C GLN A 129 14.00 5.20 24.31
N ARG A 130 13.00 5.48 23.46
CA ARG A 130 11.81 4.65 23.29
C ARG A 130 11.76 4.06 21.89
N LEU A 131 11.52 2.75 21.82
CA LEU A 131 11.20 2.04 20.57
C LEU A 131 9.71 1.73 20.59
N ASP A 132 8.99 2.27 19.60
CA ASP A 132 7.61 1.92 19.33
C ASP A 132 7.57 0.86 18.23
N TRP A 133 6.56 -0.01 18.27
CA TRP A 133 6.23 -0.83 17.11
C TRP A 133 4.73 -1.07 16.96
N GLN A 134 4.37 -1.31 15.72
CA GLN A 134 3.08 -1.83 15.33
C GLN A 134 3.30 -3.21 14.74
N ALA A 135 2.58 -4.21 15.24
CA ALA A 135 2.59 -5.56 14.71
C ALA A 135 1.19 -5.93 14.20
N PHE A 136 1.15 -6.75 13.16
CA PHE A 136 -0.09 -7.36 12.67
C PHE A 136 -0.10 -8.83 13.08
N ASP A 137 -1.16 -9.27 13.76
CA ASP A 137 -1.39 -10.68 14.05
C ASP A 137 -2.18 -11.32 12.90
N PRO A 138 -1.57 -12.18 12.06
CA PRO A 138 -2.26 -12.79 10.94
C PRO A 138 -3.37 -13.76 11.36
N LYS A 139 -3.39 -14.24 12.62
CA LYS A 139 -4.44 -15.16 13.10
C LYS A 139 -5.72 -14.42 13.44
N THR A 140 -5.60 -13.30 14.16
CA THR A 140 -6.74 -12.47 14.55
C THR A 140 -7.05 -11.39 13.51
N ARG A 141 -6.15 -11.18 12.53
CA ARG A 141 -6.19 -10.09 11.55
C ARG A 141 -6.34 -8.73 12.22
N ALA A 142 -5.55 -8.49 13.27
CA ALA A 142 -5.61 -7.29 14.08
C ALA A 142 -4.24 -6.65 14.22
N PHE A 143 -4.22 -5.33 14.40
CA PHE A 143 -3.01 -4.61 14.78
C PHE A 143 -2.85 -4.59 16.29
N HIS A 144 -1.58 -4.56 16.71
CA HIS A 144 -1.16 -4.39 18.08
C HIS A 144 -0.09 -3.32 18.16
N LEU A 145 -0.27 -2.37 19.07
CA LEU A 145 0.68 -1.31 19.35
C LEU A 145 1.36 -1.54 20.68
N GLU A 146 2.67 -1.50 20.63
CA GLU A 146 3.54 -1.79 21.76
C GLU A 146 4.73 -0.85 21.75
N ALA A 147 5.30 -0.64 22.92
CA ALA A 147 6.53 0.11 23.07
C ALA A 147 7.42 -0.46 24.16
N ILE A 148 8.70 -0.14 24.09
CA ILE A 148 9.68 -0.40 25.15
C ILE A 148 10.56 0.84 25.34
N ASP A 149 10.80 1.17 26.60
CA ASP A 149 11.73 2.22 27.00
C ASP A 149 13.08 1.60 27.38
N PHE A 150 14.15 2.34 27.11
CA PHE A 150 15.50 1.98 27.48
C PHE A 150 16.03 2.87 28.62
N PRO A 151 16.86 2.31 29.54
CA PRO A 151 17.36 0.94 29.57
C PRO A 151 16.27 -0.09 29.87
N ILE A 152 16.40 -1.29 29.27
CA ILE A 152 15.51 -2.41 29.58
C ILE A 152 15.80 -2.87 31.01
N GLU A 153 14.77 -2.99 31.84
CA GLU A 153 14.92 -3.55 33.18
C GLU A 153 15.50 -4.98 33.11
N ALA A 154 16.48 -5.28 33.96
CA ALA A 154 17.22 -6.53 33.89
C ALA A 154 16.28 -7.75 33.99
N GLY A 155 16.26 -8.58 32.95
CA GLY A 155 15.42 -9.78 32.88
C GLY A 155 13.95 -9.54 32.50
N HIS A 156 13.60 -8.32 32.08
CA HIS A 156 12.22 -7.92 31.79
C HIS A 156 12.13 -7.00 30.56
N ALA A 157 12.45 -7.49 29.36
CA ALA A 157 12.03 -6.79 28.14
C ALA A 157 10.51 -6.94 27.99
N LYS A 158 9.75 -6.14 28.74
CA LYS A 158 8.30 -6.12 28.68
C LYS A 158 7.85 -4.94 27.84
N ALA A 159 7.26 -5.24 26.70
CA ALA A 159 6.52 -4.27 25.94
C ALA A 159 5.24 -3.87 26.70
N TYR A 160 4.87 -2.60 26.61
CA TYR A 160 3.59 -2.12 27.12
C TYR A 160 2.71 -1.64 25.98
N GLY A 161 1.42 -2.00 26.06
CA GLY A 161 0.37 -1.58 25.13
C GLY A 161 -0.71 -0.74 25.82
N LYS A 162 -1.97 -0.88 25.37
CA LYS A 162 -3.15 -0.15 25.86
C LYS A 162 -3.28 -0.09 27.40
N ASP A 163 -2.81 -1.13 28.09
CA ASP A 163 -2.94 -1.29 29.55
C ASP A 163 -1.69 -0.86 30.36
N GLY A 164 -0.66 -0.28 29.72
CA GLY A 164 0.62 0.05 30.39
C GLY A 164 1.29 1.37 29.98
N GLY A 165 0.70 2.16 29.09
CA GLY A 165 1.21 3.49 28.71
C GLY A 165 0.27 4.19 27.72
N ALA A 166 -0.52 5.12 28.21
CA ALA A 166 -1.79 5.60 27.66
C ALA A 166 -1.75 6.47 26.36
N ASP A 167 -0.81 6.31 25.42
CA ASP A 167 -0.64 7.34 24.35
C ASP A 167 -0.78 6.87 22.89
N CYS A 168 -0.65 5.57 22.59
CA CYS A 168 -0.68 5.11 21.18
C CYS A 168 -2.08 5.16 20.55
N VAL A 169 -3.11 4.77 21.31
CA VAL A 169 -4.52 4.76 20.84
C VAL A 169 -5.04 6.17 20.54
N THR A 170 -4.47 7.21 21.16
CA THR A 170 -4.82 8.61 20.86
C THR A 170 -4.65 8.94 19.38
N CYS A 171 -3.54 8.49 18.78
CA CYS A 171 -3.27 8.70 17.36
C CYS A 171 -3.89 7.61 16.49
N HIS A 172 -3.74 6.35 16.92
CA HIS A 172 -4.10 5.17 16.11
C HIS A 172 -5.58 4.78 16.16
N GLY A 173 -6.35 5.35 17.09
CA GLY A 173 -7.75 4.99 17.31
C GLY A 173 -7.92 3.60 17.95
N PRO A 174 -9.18 3.21 18.22
CA PRO A 174 -9.51 2.01 18.98
C PRO A 174 -9.18 0.69 18.25
N LEU A 175 -8.92 0.74 16.94
CA LEU A 175 -8.52 -0.40 16.12
C LEU A 175 -7.00 -0.52 15.99
N GLU A 176 -6.22 0.36 16.65
CA GLU A 176 -4.76 0.32 16.64
C GLU A 176 -4.15 0.36 15.22
N ARG A 177 -4.91 0.90 14.26
CA ARG A 177 -4.57 0.90 12.84
C ARG A 177 -3.40 1.82 12.53
N PRO A 178 -2.77 1.70 11.35
CA PRO A 178 -1.74 2.64 10.94
C PRO A 178 -2.22 4.10 10.97
N ILE A 179 -1.38 5.00 11.47
CA ILE A 179 -1.66 6.45 11.58
C ILE A 179 -1.22 7.24 10.36
N PHE A 180 -0.36 6.64 9.54
CA PHE A 180 0.09 7.30 8.34
C PHE A 180 -1.10 7.39 7.39
N SER A 181 -1.30 8.59 6.84
CA SER A 181 -2.15 8.83 5.69
C SER A 181 -1.78 7.91 4.53
N MET A 182 -2.53 7.91 3.44
CA MET A 182 -2.10 7.12 2.28
C MET A 182 -0.89 7.80 1.69
N TYR A 183 0.17 7.07 1.41
CA TYR A 183 1.23 7.60 0.57
C TYR A 183 0.64 7.92 -0.82
N PRO A 184 0.89 9.10 -1.42
CA PRO A 184 1.90 10.11 -1.10
C PRO A 184 1.47 11.30 -0.23
N ASP A 185 0.49 11.14 0.64
CA ASP A 185 0.02 12.21 1.54
C ASP A 185 0.79 12.20 2.87
N TRP A 186 2.12 12.03 2.87
CA TRP A 186 2.93 11.94 4.10
C TRP A 186 3.68 13.24 4.40
N PRO A 187 2.98 14.31 4.85
CA PRO A 187 3.65 15.55 5.21
C PRO A 187 4.64 15.28 6.34
N ALA A 188 5.74 16.04 6.35
CA ALA A 188 6.83 15.93 7.31
C ALA A 188 7.74 14.68 7.18
N PHE A 189 7.61 13.92 6.09
CA PHE A 189 8.57 12.88 5.69
C PHE A 189 9.48 13.38 4.58
N TYR A 190 10.72 12.91 4.56
CA TYR A 190 11.52 13.08 3.35
C TYR A 190 10.92 12.22 2.24
N GLY A 191 10.82 12.78 1.03
CA GLY A 191 10.18 12.13 -0.10
C GLY A 191 8.66 12.07 0.06
N SER A 192 8.08 13.06 0.75
CA SER A 192 6.67 13.09 1.17
C SER A 192 5.68 12.79 0.03
N ASP A 193 5.92 13.32 -1.17
CA ASP A 193 5.00 13.26 -2.32
C ASP A 193 5.25 12.13 -3.33
N ASN A 194 6.49 11.68 -3.52
CA ASN A 194 6.81 10.74 -4.60
C ASN A 194 8.06 9.88 -4.38
N ASP A 195 8.65 9.96 -3.19
CA ASP A 195 9.82 9.27 -2.68
C ASP A 195 11.06 9.78 -3.36
N GLU A 196 11.12 11.09 -3.51
CA GLU A 196 12.14 11.75 -4.28
C GLU A 196 12.58 13.02 -3.59
N LEU A 197 13.88 13.28 -3.69
CA LEU A 197 14.52 14.47 -3.18
C LEU A 197 15.36 15.15 -4.27
N SER A 198 15.25 14.76 -5.54
CA SER A 198 16.14 15.25 -6.60
C SER A 198 15.66 16.56 -7.22
N SER A 199 14.36 16.79 -7.38
CA SER A 199 13.81 17.98 -8.03
C SER A 199 13.94 19.25 -7.18
N ASP A 200 14.48 20.32 -7.76
CA ASP A 200 14.42 21.68 -7.22
C ASP A 200 13.24 22.51 -7.77
N LYS A 201 12.55 21.99 -8.78
CA LYS A 201 11.38 22.63 -9.40
C LYS A 201 10.16 22.60 -8.50
N VAL A 202 10.12 21.63 -7.58
CA VAL A 202 9.05 21.46 -6.58
C VAL A 202 9.56 21.99 -5.24
N ALA A 203 8.95 23.06 -4.74
CA ALA A 203 9.46 23.80 -3.58
C ALA A 203 9.61 22.94 -2.30
N VAL A 204 8.65 22.03 -2.05
CA VAL A 204 8.71 21.11 -0.90
C VAL A 204 9.85 20.10 -1.04
N GLN A 205 10.03 19.50 -2.22
CA GLN A 205 11.13 18.57 -2.50
C GLN A 205 12.48 19.27 -2.37
N GLY A 206 12.61 20.50 -2.88
CA GLY A 206 13.84 21.29 -2.74
C GLY A 206 14.16 21.63 -1.28
N ALA A 207 13.16 21.84 -0.43
CA ALA A 207 13.34 22.05 1.01
C ALA A 207 13.75 20.75 1.74
N GLU A 208 13.03 19.66 1.47
CA GLU A 208 13.36 18.33 1.99
C GLU A 208 14.76 17.89 1.57
N ARG A 209 15.17 18.14 0.33
CA ARG A 209 16.52 17.86 -0.17
C ARG A 209 17.59 18.53 0.65
N ARG A 210 17.48 19.85 0.89
CA ARG A 210 18.47 20.63 1.65
C ARG A 210 18.63 20.09 3.08
N ASP A 211 17.50 19.84 3.73
CA ASP A 211 17.45 19.26 5.07
C ASP A 211 18.08 17.87 5.09
N TYR A 212 17.75 17.03 4.11
CA TYR A 212 18.26 15.67 4.00
C TYR A 212 19.77 15.64 3.79
N GLU A 213 20.29 16.48 2.90
CA GLU A 213 21.72 16.61 2.67
C GLU A 213 22.47 17.08 3.91
N ALA A 214 21.90 18.03 4.67
CA ALA A 214 22.46 18.49 5.93
C ALA A 214 22.50 17.36 6.97
N PHE A 215 21.40 16.63 7.12
CA PHE A 215 21.33 15.43 7.95
C PHE A 215 22.39 14.38 7.56
N ARG A 216 22.47 14.05 6.27
CA ARG A 216 23.43 13.05 5.75
C ARG A 216 24.88 13.45 6.01
N LYS A 217 25.22 14.73 5.86
CA LYS A 217 26.55 15.27 6.21
C LYS A 217 26.83 15.17 7.70
N GLY A 218 25.80 15.33 8.53
CA GLY A 218 25.86 15.24 9.99
C GLY A 218 25.73 13.82 10.57
N LEU A 219 25.64 12.76 9.77
CA LEU A 219 25.37 11.40 10.26
C LEU A 219 26.33 10.90 11.33
N GLY A 220 27.62 11.23 11.20
CA GLY A 220 28.63 10.87 12.21
C GLY A 220 28.47 11.58 13.55
N ALA A 221 27.67 12.64 13.62
CA ALA A 221 27.44 13.47 14.81
C ALA A 221 26.01 13.39 15.37
N THR A 222 25.07 12.76 14.64
CA THR A 222 23.62 12.84 14.96
C THR A 222 23.12 11.68 15.80
N SER A 223 23.55 10.43 15.56
CA SER A 223 23.40 9.27 16.46
C SER A 223 23.93 7.99 15.82
N ALA A 224 24.44 7.05 16.63
CA ALA A 224 24.85 5.70 16.17
C ALA A 224 23.67 4.89 15.58
N ARG A 225 22.41 5.25 15.89
CA ARG A 225 21.20 4.58 15.39
C ARG A 225 21.04 4.59 13.88
N TYR A 226 21.58 5.59 13.20
CA TYR A 226 21.45 5.71 11.76
C TYR A 226 22.55 4.97 11.02
N THR A 227 23.69 4.69 11.67
CA THR A 227 24.85 4.06 11.04
C THR A 227 24.47 2.77 10.33
N PRO A 228 23.69 1.84 10.94
CA PRO A 228 23.24 0.68 10.23
C PRO A 228 22.46 1.06 8.97
N LEU A 229 21.48 1.97 8.99
CA LEU A 229 20.65 2.33 7.83
C LEU A 229 21.45 2.77 6.59
N PHE A 230 22.66 3.29 6.79
CA PHE A 230 23.53 3.82 5.76
C PHE A 230 24.85 3.04 5.56
N ASP A 231 24.90 1.78 5.98
CA ASP A 231 26.03 0.89 5.71
C ASP A 231 26.11 0.55 4.20
N ALA A 232 27.14 1.08 3.54
CA ALA A 232 27.36 0.90 2.10
C ALA A 232 27.61 -0.57 1.71
N ALA A 233 28.36 -1.32 2.51
CA ALA A 233 28.65 -2.73 2.23
C ALA A 233 27.39 -3.58 2.34
N ARG A 234 26.53 -3.30 3.34
CA ARG A 234 25.23 -3.94 3.44
C ARG A 234 24.35 -3.60 2.24
N VAL A 235 24.13 -2.31 1.96
CA VAL A 235 23.23 -1.89 0.87
C VAL A 235 23.67 -2.50 -0.46
N LYS A 236 24.97 -2.51 -0.76
CA LYS A 236 25.51 -3.14 -1.96
C LYS A 236 25.19 -4.63 -2.03
N ARG A 237 25.36 -5.36 -0.92
CA ARG A 237 25.07 -6.80 -0.84
C ARG A 237 23.58 -7.11 -0.95
N THR A 238 22.72 -6.31 -0.32
CA THR A 238 21.29 -6.63 -0.17
C THR A 238 20.42 -6.10 -1.29
N VAL A 239 20.81 -4.98 -1.90
CA VAL A 239 20.03 -4.28 -2.93
C VAL A 239 20.76 -4.24 -4.27
N GLY A 240 22.08 -4.50 -4.28
CA GLY A 240 22.88 -4.51 -5.52
C GLY A 240 23.34 -3.13 -6.00
N VAL A 241 23.05 -2.06 -5.24
CA VAL A 241 23.39 -0.67 -5.60
C VAL A 241 24.37 -0.07 -4.61
N ASP A 242 25.16 0.90 -5.09
CA ASP A 242 25.97 1.74 -4.20
C ASP A 242 25.07 2.79 -3.52
N ILE A 243 25.40 3.16 -2.28
CA ILE A 243 24.69 4.25 -1.61
C ILE A 243 24.97 5.55 -2.36
N TYR A 244 23.90 6.24 -2.74
CA TYR A 244 23.91 7.54 -3.39
C TYR A 244 23.40 8.64 -2.42
N PRO A 245 23.52 9.94 -2.76
CA PRO A 245 23.25 11.03 -1.82
C PRO A 245 21.88 10.99 -1.15
N PHE A 246 20.85 10.56 -1.88
CA PHE A 246 19.45 10.54 -1.44
C PHE A 246 18.92 9.16 -1.05
N TRP A 247 19.76 8.12 -0.94
CA TRP A 247 19.34 6.78 -0.48
C TRP A 247 18.53 6.90 0.82
N PRO A 248 17.36 6.23 1.00
CA PRO A 248 16.77 5.20 0.15
C PRO A 248 15.74 5.74 -0.88
N TYR A 249 15.62 7.06 -0.99
CA TYR A 249 14.70 7.73 -1.91
C TYR A 249 15.20 7.67 -3.33
N ARG A 250 14.31 7.84 -4.29
CA ARG A 250 14.59 7.74 -5.70
C ARG A 250 15.61 8.79 -6.18
N PRO A 251 16.60 8.40 -7.02
CA PRO A 251 17.68 9.31 -7.40
C PRO A 251 17.36 10.29 -8.56
N ASP A 252 16.46 9.94 -9.49
CA ASP A 252 16.20 10.78 -10.69
C ASP A 252 14.74 10.65 -11.21
N LEU A 253 14.11 11.78 -11.55
CA LEU A 253 12.80 11.89 -12.20
C LEU A 253 12.78 11.67 -13.69
N ASP A 254 13.81 12.17 -14.37
CA ASP A 254 13.84 12.30 -15.81
C ASP A 254 14.09 10.95 -16.48
N GLU A 255 14.41 9.92 -15.69
CA GLU A 255 14.52 8.55 -16.14
C GLU A 255 13.20 7.98 -16.65
N LYS A 256 13.31 7.22 -17.75
CA LYS A 256 12.20 6.54 -18.41
C LYS A 256 11.45 5.60 -17.48
N ILE A 257 10.18 5.32 -17.81
CA ILE A 257 9.35 4.38 -17.05
C ILE A 257 9.82 2.89 -17.12
N THR A 258 11.00 2.59 -17.64
CA THR A 258 11.58 1.25 -17.62
C THR A 258 12.91 1.19 -16.87
N ALA A 259 13.43 2.33 -16.42
CA ALA A 259 14.73 2.37 -15.76
C ALA A 259 14.68 1.74 -14.35
N PRO A 260 15.76 1.08 -13.90
CA PRO A 260 15.85 0.47 -12.57
C PRO A 260 15.61 1.42 -11.41
N SER A 261 16.08 2.67 -11.46
CA SER A 261 15.94 3.66 -10.37
C SER A 261 14.48 3.95 -9.99
N ARG A 262 13.56 3.58 -10.87
CA ARG A 262 12.12 3.78 -10.74
C ARG A 262 11.41 2.58 -10.12
N ALA A 263 12.16 1.53 -9.77
CA ALA A 263 11.66 0.39 -9.01
C ALA A 263 11.11 0.85 -7.66
N PHE A 264 10.22 0.05 -7.08
CA PHE A 264 9.64 0.33 -5.77
C PHE A 264 10.71 0.26 -4.69
N ALA A 265 11.78 -0.51 -4.92
CA ALA A 265 12.96 -0.54 -4.07
C ALA A 265 13.57 0.82 -3.71
N PHE A 266 13.32 1.86 -4.52
CA PHE A 266 13.77 3.23 -4.26
C PHE A 266 12.61 4.16 -3.90
N ARG A 267 11.46 3.59 -3.52
CA ARG A 267 10.23 4.28 -3.14
C ARG A 267 9.74 3.78 -1.79
N PRO A 268 10.48 4.07 -0.71
CA PRO A 268 10.25 3.47 0.60
C PRO A 268 8.89 3.85 1.21
N GLY A 269 8.43 5.09 1.05
CA GLY A 269 7.11 5.53 1.51
C GLY A 269 5.98 4.80 0.78
N LEU A 270 6.11 4.65 -0.54
CA LEU A 270 5.19 3.84 -1.34
C LEU A 270 5.16 2.39 -0.86
N ARG A 271 6.32 1.74 -0.69
CA ARG A 271 6.38 0.32 -0.26
C ARG A 271 5.72 0.11 1.10
N LEU A 272 6.05 0.95 2.08
CA LEU A 272 5.44 0.85 3.40
C LEU A 272 3.93 1.06 3.32
N GLY A 273 3.46 2.07 2.60
CA GLY A 273 2.02 2.28 2.46
C GLY A 273 1.29 1.12 1.76
N VAL A 274 1.89 0.46 0.74
CA VAL A 274 1.31 -0.74 0.11
C VAL A 274 1.11 -1.84 1.16
N VAL A 275 2.14 -2.11 1.98
CA VAL A 275 2.08 -3.14 3.02
C VAL A 275 0.96 -2.81 4.01
N LEU A 276 0.94 -1.59 4.54
CA LEU A 276 -0.05 -1.16 5.53
C LEU A 276 -1.48 -1.23 5.00
N ASN A 277 -1.69 -0.89 3.73
CA ASN A 277 -3.00 -1.00 3.10
C ASN A 277 -3.52 -2.43 2.99
N ARG A 278 -2.66 -3.39 2.62
CA ARG A 278 -3.05 -4.81 2.53
C ARG A 278 -3.43 -5.35 3.91
N LEU A 279 -2.63 -5.04 4.93
CA LEU A 279 -2.92 -5.43 6.31
C LEU A 279 -4.19 -4.78 6.86
N GLN A 280 -4.43 -3.52 6.51
CA GLN A 280 -5.66 -2.84 6.89
C GLN A 280 -6.88 -3.44 6.19
N ALA A 281 -6.77 -3.82 4.92
CA ALA A 281 -7.84 -4.52 4.23
C ALA A 281 -8.16 -5.85 4.92
N GLU A 282 -7.14 -6.63 5.31
CA GLU A 282 -7.30 -7.87 6.08
C GLU A 282 -8.04 -7.62 7.40
N MET A 283 -7.67 -6.58 8.15
CA MET A 283 -8.33 -6.20 9.41
C MET A 283 -9.80 -5.79 9.19
N LEU A 284 -10.06 -4.95 8.18
CA LEU A 284 -11.41 -4.48 7.87
C LEU A 284 -12.31 -5.64 7.43
N ALA A 285 -11.82 -6.50 6.52
CA ALA A 285 -12.54 -7.69 6.09
C ALA A 285 -12.84 -8.61 7.29
N ALA A 286 -11.87 -8.84 8.17
CA ALA A 286 -12.07 -9.65 9.37
C ALA A 286 -13.19 -9.14 10.26
N ARG A 287 -13.25 -7.82 10.47
CA ARG A 287 -14.30 -7.19 11.26
C ARG A 287 -15.67 -7.32 10.59
N ILE A 288 -15.73 -7.11 9.28
CA ILE A 288 -16.97 -7.22 8.49
C ILE A 288 -17.48 -8.66 8.52
N GLU A 289 -16.61 -9.64 8.26
CA GLU A 289 -16.93 -11.07 8.28
C GLU A 289 -17.41 -11.55 9.66
N ALA A 290 -16.80 -11.07 10.74
CA ALA A 290 -17.15 -11.44 12.11
C ALA A 290 -18.45 -10.78 12.60
N HIS A 291 -19.00 -9.81 11.87
CA HIS A 291 -20.17 -9.07 12.30
C HIS A 291 -21.45 -9.93 12.19
N PRO A 292 -22.37 -9.91 13.18
CA PRO A 292 -23.59 -10.74 13.16
C PRO A 292 -24.51 -10.50 11.97
N ALA A 293 -24.43 -9.34 11.33
CA ALA A 293 -25.22 -9.02 10.14
C ALA A 293 -24.63 -9.61 8.83
N PHE A 294 -23.37 -10.07 8.85
CA PHE A 294 -22.67 -10.53 7.64
C PHE A 294 -23.40 -11.65 6.88
N PRO A 295 -23.96 -12.69 7.54
CA PRO A 295 -24.71 -13.73 6.82
C PRO A 295 -25.91 -13.20 6.04
N LYS A 296 -26.48 -12.04 6.43
CA LYS A 296 -27.64 -11.45 5.77
C LYS A 296 -27.29 -10.32 4.82
N LEU A 297 -26.22 -9.57 5.08
CA LEU A 297 -25.90 -8.33 4.37
C LEU A 297 -24.54 -8.37 3.66
N GLY A 298 -23.72 -9.40 3.85
CA GLY A 298 -22.38 -9.51 3.27
C GLY A 298 -22.38 -9.43 1.75
N THR A 299 -23.23 -10.20 1.08
CA THR A 299 -23.39 -10.16 -0.38
C THR A 299 -23.84 -8.79 -0.89
N LEU A 300 -24.82 -8.16 -0.21
CA LEU A 300 -25.29 -6.82 -0.55
C LEU A 300 -24.18 -5.79 -0.37
N PHE A 301 -23.41 -5.88 0.71
CA PHE A 301 -22.32 -4.96 0.95
C PHE A 301 -21.21 -5.12 -0.08
N LEU A 302 -20.85 -6.35 -0.46
CA LEU A 302 -19.90 -6.58 -1.54
C LEU A 302 -20.42 -6.07 -2.89
N HIS A 303 -21.71 -6.24 -3.18
CA HIS A 303 -22.35 -5.70 -4.37
C HIS A 303 -22.23 -4.17 -4.45
N GLU A 304 -22.55 -3.48 -3.35
CA GLU A 304 -22.41 -2.02 -3.26
C GLU A 304 -20.95 -1.56 -3.28
N LEU A 305 -20.06 -2.29 -2.61
CA LEU A 305 -18.62 -2.00 -2.59
C LEU A 305 -18.02 -2.13 -4.00
N LEU A 306 -18.44 -3.11 -4.78
CA LEU A 306 -18.02 -3.24 -6.17
C LEU A 306 -18.69 -2.22 -7.10
N GLN A 307 -19.57 -1.34 -6.60
CA GLN A 307 -20.38 -0.43 -7.41
C GLN A 307 -21.16 -1.16 -8.52
N CYS A 308 -21.76 -2.30 -8.18
CA CYS A 308 -22.53 -3.05 -9.14
C CYS A 308 -23.80 -2.29 -9.58
N PRO A 309 -24.08 -2.19 -10.90
CA PRO A 309 -25.27 -1.49 -11.38
C PRO A 309 -26.54 -2.13 -10.82
N SER A 310 -27.44 -1.31 -10.25
CA SER A 310 -28.74 -1.75 -9.74
C SER A 310 -29.89 -1.11 -10.51
N SER A 311 -30.96 -1.86 -10.73
CA SER A 311 -32.24 -1.24 -11.13
C SER A 311 -32.75 -0.31 -10.01
N PRO A 312 -33.57 0.72 -10.30
CA PRO A 312 -34.12 1.59 -9.26
C PRO A 312 -34.90 0.83 -8.16
N ALA A 313 -35.54 -0.29 -8.50
CA ALA A 313 -36.24 -1.14 -7.55
C ALA A 313 -35.26 -1.94 -6.66
N ALA A 314 -34.20 -2.49 -7.24
CA ALA A 314 -33.15 -3.17 -6.49
C ALA A 314 -32.42 -2.20 -5.54
N ALA A 315 -32.04 -1.02 -6.03
CA ALA A 315 -31.42 0.02 -5.22
C ALA A 315 -32.30 0.46 -4.04
N ARG A 316 -33.61 0.61 -4.25
CA ARG A 316 -34.56 0.88 -3.16
C ARG A 316 -34.58 -0.26 -2.14
N THR A 317 -34.62 -1.50 -2.60
CA THR A 317 -34.59 -2.69 -1.73
C THR A 317 -33.28 -2.75 -0.93
N HIS A 318 -32.15 -2.41 -1.54
CA HIS A 318 -30.87 -2.33 -0.84
C HIS A 318 -30.91 -1.28 0.27
N ALA A 319 -31.39 -0.08 -0.05
CA ALA A 319 -31.55 0.99 0.93
C ALA A 319 -32.53 0.63 2.06
N GLU A 320 -33.62 -0.09 1.77
CA GLU A 320 -34.57 -0.60 2.77
C GLU A 320 -33.89 -1.54 3.76
N ARG A 321 -33.13 -2.52 3.26
CA ARG A 321 -32.39 -3.48 4.10
C ARG A 321 -31.34 -2.79 4.97
N VAL A 322 -30.65 -1.79 4.42
CA VAL A 322 -29.66 -1.00 5.17
C VAL A 322 -30.35 -0.13 6.22
N ALA A 323 -31.45 0.55 5.88
CA ALA A 323 -32.22 1.36 6.82
C ALA A 323 -32.76 0.52 7.98
N GLU A 324 -33.32 -0.65 7.68
CA GLU A 324 -33.81 -1.61 8.68
C GLU A 324 -32.68 -2.04 9.62
N ALA A 325 -31.53 -2.45 9.07
CA ALA A 325 -30.39 -2.90 9.85
C ALA A 325 -29.79 -1.80 10.74
N LEU A 326 -29.87 -0.54 10.31
CA LEU A 326 -29.41 0.62 11.09
C LEU A 326 -30.50 1.20 12.02
N GLY A 327 -31.74 0.71 11.93
CA GLY A 327 -32.87 1.28 12.67
C GLY A 327 -33.22 2.71 12.27
N GLU A 328 -32.91 3.12 11.04
CA GLU A 328 -33.16 4.48 10.56
C GLU A 328 -34.63 4.72 10.25
N LYS A 329 -35.17 5.83 10.77
CA LYS A 329 -36.54 6.27 10.52
C LYS A 329 -36.54 7.29 9.40
N GLY A 330 -37.05 6.92 8.22
CA GLY A 330 -37.13 7.82 7.07
C GLY A 330 -37.36 7.06 5.77
N PRO A 331 -37.59 7.77 4.64
CA PRO A 331 -37.69 7.13 3.35
C PRO A 331 -36.33 6.51 2.98
N PRO A 332 -36.27 5.21 2.61
CA PRO A 332 -35.01 4.53 2.23
C PRO A 332 -34.23 5.25 1.13
N THR A 333 -34.94 5.93 0.22
CA THR A 333 -34.34 6.72 -0.85
C THR A 333 -33.45 7.85 -0.37
N ALA A 334 -33.58 8.31 0.88
CA ALA A 334 -32.67 9.30 1.48
C ALA A 334 -31.26 8.74 1.74
N LEU A 335 -31.10 7.41 1.73
CA LEU A 335 -29.81 6.75 1.83
C LEU A 335 -29.11 6.58 0.47
N LEU A 336 -29.78 6.90 -0.64
CA LEU A 336 -29.24 6.71 -1.97
C LEU A 336 -28.48 7.94 -2.46
N HIS A 337 -27.35 7.71 -3.11
CA HIS A 337 -26.61 8.69 -3.89
C HIS A 337 -26.26 8.05 -5.24
N GLU A 338 -26.69 8.65 -6.35
CA GLU A 338 -26.47 8.13 -7.71
C GLU A 338 -26.94 6.67 -7.90
N GLY A 339 -27.97 6.25 -7.15
CA GLY A 339 -28.53 4.89 -7.22
C GLY A 339 -27.82 3.84 -6.37
N LEU A 340 -26.76 4.23 -5.63
CA LEU A 340 -26.06 3.38 -4.67
C LEU A 340 -26.36 3.81 -3.23
N VAL A 341 -26.22 2.89 -2.27
CA VAL A 341 -26.33 3.26 -0.86
C VAL A 341 -25.11 4.09 -0.46
N HIS A 342 -25.35 5.19 0.26
CA HIS A 342 -24.29 6.07 0.72
C HIS A 342 -23.24 5.29 1.52
N TYR A 343 -21.98 5.35 1.09
CA TYR A 343 -20.90 4.50 1.62
C TYR A 343 -20.75 4.54 3.15
N ARG A 344 -20.92 5.71 3.78
CA ARG A 344 -20.97 5.86 5.25
C ARG A 344 -22.00 4.98 5.93
N LYS A 345 -23.17 4.84 5.33
CA LYS A 345 -24.26 4.01 5.85
C LYS A 345 -23.88 2.54 5.72
N LEU A 346 -23.23 2.17 4.61
CA LEU A 346 -22.65 0.84 4.44
C LEU A 346 -21.58 0.53 5.49
N LEU A 347 -20.68 1.46 5.80
CA LEU A 347 -19.69 1.28 6.88
C LEU A 347 -20.34 1.15 8.26
N ALA A 348 -21.38 1.96 8.53
CA ALA A 348 -22.08 1.93 9.81
C ALA A 348 -22.72 0.56 10.11
N LEU A 349 -23.08 -0.23 9.08
CA LEU A 349 -23.57 -1.61 9.25
C LEU A 349 -22.59 -2.50 10.02
N TRP A 350 -21.30 -2.19 9.94
CA TRP A 350 -20.20 -2.98 10.48
C TRP A 350 -19.58 -2.33 11.72
N GLY A 351 -20.25 -1.30 12.28
CA GLY A 351 -19.68 -0.47 13.34
C GLY A 351 -18.36 0.16 12.92
N LEU A 352 -18.24 0.53 11.65
CA LEU A 352 -17.10 1.23 11.06
C LEU A 352 -17.49 2.66 10.71
N THR A 353 -16.49 3.54 10.74
CA THR A 353 -16.57 4.92 10.28
C THR A 353 -15.62 5.13 9.10
N VAL A 354 -15.75 6.26 8.42
CA VAL A 354 -14.77 6.66 7.38
C VAL A 354 -13.35 6.68 7.94
N ALA A 355 -13.18 7.13 9.19
CA ALA A 355 -11.88 7.18 9.84
C ALA A 355 -11.29 5.80 10.11
N ASP A 356 -12.07 4.71 10.03
CA ASP A 356 -11.54 3.35 10.20
C ASP A 356 -11.04 2.76 8.88
N VAL A 357 -11.57 3.22 7.74
CA VAL A 357 -11.26 2.69 6.41
C VAL A 357 -10.27 3.57 5.64
N ASP A 358 -10.40 4.88 5.79
CA ASP A 358 -9.58 5.84 5.07
C ASP A 358 -8.40 6.28 5.94
N ILE A 359 -7.23 5.74 5.62
CA ILE A 359 -6.03 5.98 6.44
C ILE A 359 -5.57 7.42 6.44
N ARG A 360 -6.04 8.27 5.51
CA ARG A 360 -5.73 9.71 5.54
C ARG A 360 -6.20 10.39 6.81
N PHE A 361 -7.30 9.95 7.38
CA PHE A 361 -7.80 10.54 8.61
C PHE A 361 -7.05 9.89 9.75
N ALA A 362 -6.15 10.57 10.45
CA ALA A 362 -5.73 10.12 11.78
C ALA A 362 -6.84 10.43 12.80
N TYR A 363 -7.06 9.56 13.80
CA TYR A 363 -8.18 9.64 14.74
C TYR A 363 -8.32 11.00 15.48
N PRO A 364 -7.25 11.83 15.60
CA PRO A 364 -7.39 13.19 16.12
C PRO A 364 -6.96 14.32 15.17
N ASN A 365 -6.95 14.20 13.83
CA ASN A 365 -6.49 15.30 12.97
C ASN A 365 -7.64 16.14 12.33
N PRO A 366 -8.11 17.23 12.99
CA PRO A 366 -9.12 18.14 12.45
C PRO A 366 -8.71 18.88 11.17
N ALA A 367 -7.43 18.85 10.77
CA ALA A 367 -7.01 19.41 9.48
C ALA A 367 -7.78 18.77 8.33
N TYR A 368 -8.04 17.46 8.40
CA TYR A 368 -8.82 16.74 7.39
C TYR A 368 -10.33 16.99 7.50
N GLY A 369 -10.81 17.76 8.47
CA GLY A 369 -12.22 18.04 8.71
C GLY A 369 -12.94 18.79 7.57
N SER A 370 -12.23 19.55 6.73
CA SER A 370 -12.79 20.31 5.60
C SER A 370 -12.82 19.54 4.27
N ASP A 371 -11.91 18.57 4.11
CA ASP A 371 -11.97 17.55 3.03
C ASP A 371 -12.58 16.23 3.50
N ASP A 372 -13.11 16.26 4.72
CA ASP A 372 -13.91 15.23 5.28
C ASP A 372 -15.08 14.97 4.35
N ALA A 373 -15.32 13.70 4.07
CA ALA A 373 -16.52 13.25 3.40
C ALA A 373 -17.82 13.71 4.10
N ARG A 374 -17.75 14.44 5.22
CA ARG A 374 -18.91 14.99 5.97
C ARG A 374 -19.78 15.89 5.12
N GLY A 375 -19.22 16.53 4.09
CA GLY A 375 -19.97 17.37 3.15
C GLY A 375 -19.86 16.98 1.67
N LYS A 376 -19.14 15.90 1.32
CA LYS A 376 -18.93 15.47 -0.08
C LYS A 376 -19.43 14.03 -0.23
N PRO A 377 -20.16 13.68 -1.31
CA PRO A 377 -20.48 12.28 -1.58
C PRO A 377 -19.18 11.48 -1.66
N MET A 378 -19.06 10.48 -0.80
CA MET A 378 -17.98 9.50 -0.87
C MET A 378 -18.50 8.36 -1.73
N GLY A 379 -18.02 8.30 -2.97
CA GLY A 379 -18.11 7.09 -3.76
C GLY A 379 -17.06 6.09 -3.28
N VAL A 380 -17.26 4.82 -3.57
CA VAL A 380 -16.24 3.81 -3.30
C VAL A 380 -14.96 4.21 -4.04
N GLY A 381 -13.85 4.38 -3.32
CA GLY A 381 -12.57 4.80 -3.87
C GLY A 381 -12.33 6.30 -4.06
N TYR A 382 -13.27 7.23 -3.79
CA TYR A 382 -12.99 8.67 -4.00
C TYR A 382 -13.80 9.65 -3.12
N ILE A 383 -13.23 10.83 -2.89
CA ILE A 383 -13.87 12.01 -2.27
C ILE A 383 -13.79 13.19 -3.24
N GLY A 384 -14.94 13.61 -3.78
CA GLY A 384 -14.99 14.69 -4.78
C GLY A 384 -14.17 14.34 -6.02
N ARG A 385 -13.08 15.09 -6.29
CA ARG A 385 -12.14 14.83 -7.42
C ARG A 385 -10.87 14.09 -7.01
N TYR A 386 -10.78 13.64 -5.76
CA TYR A 386 -9.57 13.08 -5.15
C TYR A 386 -9.78 11.60 -4.78
N TRP A 387 -8.76 10.74 -4.97
CA TRP A 387 -8.87 9.30 -4.71
C TRP A 387 -8.58 8.91 -3.26
N ASN A 388 -9.31 7.90 -2.81
CA ASN A 388 -8.94 7.06 -1.68
C ASN A 388 -8.01 5.96 -2.22
N ALA A 389 -6.74 6.05 -1.86
CA ALA A 389 -5.67 5.06 -2.00
C ALA A 389 -5.18 4.88 -3.44
N TYR A 390 -4.18 5.68 -3.82
CA TYR A 390 -3.44 5.44 -5.06
C TYR A 390 -2.02 4.99 -4.76
N PHE A 391 -1.87 3.68 -4.58
CA PHE A 391 -0.57 3.02 -4.59
C PHE A 391 -0.25 2.68 -6.02
N ASP A 392 0.72 3.38 -6.63
CA ASP A 392 1.31 3.09 -7.95
C ASP A 392 0.36 2.94 -9.17
N GLY A 393 -0.95 3.10 -8.93
CA GLY A 393 -2.05 2.76 -9.81
C GLY A 393 -2.56 1.32 -9.79
N ALA A 394 -2.33 0.54 -8.74
CA ALA A 394 -2.75 -0.85 -8.69
C ALA A 394 -4.14 -1.03 -8.07
N SER A 395 -4.33 -0.60 -6.82
CA SER A 395 -5.59 -0.87 -6.09
C SER A 395 -5.93 0.15 -5.00
N THR A 396 -7.22 0.42 -4.78
CA THR A 396 -7.75 1.17 -3.62
C THR A 396 -8.00 0.25 -2.41
N ILE A 397 -8.13 0.80 -1.19
CA ILE A 397 -8.49 0.00 0.00
C ILE A 397 -9.80 -0.77 -0.19
N ASP A 398 -10.76 -0.19 -0.91
CA ASP A 398 -12.04 -0.82 -1.20
C ASP A 398 -11.89 -2.02 -2.14
N GLU A 399 -11.02 -1.93 -3.15
CA GLU A 399 -10.72 -3.04 -4.07
C GLU A 399 -10.03 -4.22 -3.36
N LEU A 400 -9.24 -3.92 -2.30
CA LEU A 400 -8.63 -4.92 -1.43
C LEU A 400 -9.66 -5.62 -0.54
N VAL A 401 -10.50 -4.83 0.14
CA VAL A 401 -11.56 -5.35 1.02
C VAL A 401 -12.56 -6.15 0.19
N ALA A 402 -12.93 -5.67 -1.00
CA ALA A 402 -13.84 -6.39 -1.90
C ALA A 402 -13.31 -7.76 -2.28
N TYR A 403 -12.02 -7.88 -2.59
CA TYR A 403 -11.41 -9.18 -2.89
C TYR A 403 -11.47 -10.14 -1.69
N LEU A 404 -11.09 -9.68 -0.50
CA LEU A 404 -11.10 -10.52 0.71
C LEU A 404 -12.52 -11.00 1.08
N LEU A 405 -13.52 -10.11 0.94
CA LEU A 405 -14.91 -10.48 1.15
C LEU A 405 -15.43 -11.43 0.07
N TRP A 406 -14.99 -11.26 -1.18
CA TRP A 406 -15.28 -12.18 -2.26
C TRP A 406 -14.76 -13.59 -1.95
N GLU A 407 -13.49 -13.72 -1.56
CA GLU A 407 -12.89 -15.00 -1.17
C GLU A 407 -13.64 -15.64 0.00
N HIS A 408 -14.05 -14.84 0.99
CA HIS A 408 -14.85 -15.34 2.10
C HIS A 408 -16.19 -15.89 1.62
N LEU A 409 -16.94 -15.14 0.80
CA LEU A 409 -18.24 -15.57 0.29
C LEU A 409 -18.12 -16.78 -0.64
N ALA A 410 -17.08 -16.88 -1.45
CA ALA A 410 -16.82 -18.02 -2.32
C ALA A 410 -16.68 -19.35 -1.56
N LYS A 411 -16.34 -19.32 -0.26
CA LYS A 411 -16.30 -20.54 0.58
C LYS A 411 -17.69 -21.10 0.86
N SER A 412 -18.70 -20.24 0.95
CA SER A 412 -20.08 -20.60 1.33
C SER A 412 -21.11 -20.49 0.21
N ASP A 413 -20.85 -19.70 -0.84
CA ASP A 413 -21.78 -19.45 -1.94
C ASP A 413 -21.26 -20.09 -3.25
N PRO A 414 -21.93 -21.15 -3.75
CA PRO A 414 -21.55 -21.81 -4.99
C PRO A 414 -21.57 -20.91 -6.22
N LYS A 415 -22.43 -19.87 -6.28
CA LYS A 415 -22.50 -18.94 -7.41
C LYS A 415 -21.24 -18.08 -7.48
N VAL A 416 -20.84 -17.53 -6.33
CA VAL A 416 -19.60 -16.76 -6.19
C VAL A 416 -18.39 -17.64 -6.50
N ARG A 417 -18.36 -18.87 -5.95
CA ARG A 417 -17.28 -19.85 -6.20
C ARG A 417 -17.12 -20.24 -7.66
N ALA A 418 -18.23 -20.39 -8.40
CA ALA A 418 -18.19 -20.81 -9.80
C ALA A 418 -17.38 -19.84 -10.67
N LEU A 419 -17.44 -18.53 -10.38
CA LEU A 419 -16.69 -17.51 -11.12
C LEU A 419 -15.19 -17.55 -10.85
N ASP A 420 -14.78 -17.91 -9.65
CA ASP A 420 -13.36 -18.09 -9.31
C ASP A 420 -12.76 -19.25 -10.11
N THR A 421 -13.43 -20.41 -10.08
CA THR A 421 -12.96 -21.62 -10.79
C THR A 421 -13.00 -21.53 -12.32
N ALA A 422 -13.92 -20.73 -12.88
CA ALA A 422 -14.06 -20.55 -14.32
C ALA A 422 -13.05 -19.54 -14.91
N GLY A 423 -12.12 -19.01 -14.11
CA GLY A 423 -11.23 -17.92 -14.50
C GLY A 423 -11.99 -16.61 -14.77
N GLY A 424 -13.19 -16.49 -14.20
CA GLY A 424 -14.11 -15.37 -14.40
C GLY A 424 -13.69 -14.11 -13.63
N LEU A 425 -13.00 -14.27 -12.51
CA LEU A 425 -12.20 -13.22 -11.88
C LEU A 425 -10.74 -13.61 -12.02
N ARG A 426 -9.97 -12.85 -12.80
CA ARG A 426 -8.53 -13.06 -12.81
C ARG A 426 -7.95 -12.33 -11.62
N GLU A 427 -7.10 -12.99 -10.86
CA GLU A 427 -6.28 -12.33 -9.85
C GLU A 427 -5.55 -11.14 -10.51
N ASN A 428 -5.86 -9.94 -10.02
CA ASN A 428 -5.07 -8.77 -10.32
C ASN A 428 -4.05 -8.65 -9.20
N SER A 429 -2.78 -8.67 -9.62
CA SER A 429 -1.62 -8.77 -8.74
C SER A 429 -0.55 -7.81 -9.22
N LEU A 430 0.27 -7.30 -8.31
CA LEU A 430 1.40 -6.43 -8.65
C LEU A 430 2.39 -7.20 -9.51
N THR A 431 2.56 -8.48 -9.24
CA THR A 431 3.35 -9.42 -10.04
C THR A 431 2.91 -9.43 -11.50
N ARG A 432 1.59 -9.57 -11.75
CA ARG A 432 1.06 -9.55 -13.12
C ARG A 432 1.17 -8.15 -13.75
N LYS A 433 0.85 -7.10 -12.97
CA LYS A 433 0.89 -5.72 -13.45
C LYS A 433 2.30 -5.29 -13.84
N TYR A 434 3.32 -5.62 -13.05
CA TYR A 434 4.69 -5.13 -13.24
C TYR A 434 5.65 -6.14 -13.84
N GLY A 435 5.28 -7.42 -13.91
CA GLY A 435 6.13 -8.51 -14.41
C GLY A 435 6.59 -8.34 -15.87
N HIS A 436 5.89 -7.53 -16.66
CA HIS A 436 6.29 -7.21 -18.03
C HIS A 436 7.46 -6.22 -18.14
N ILE A 437 7.83 -5.52 -17.04
CA ILE A 437 8.95 -4.56 -17.00
C ILE A 437 10.15 -5.22 -16.30
N GLN A 438 10.79 -6.17 -16.98
CA GLN A 438 11.78 -7.09 -16.41
C GLN A 438 12.89 -6.40 -15.60
N SER A 439 13.44 -5.29 -16.09
CA SER A 439 14.55 -4.55 -15.46
C SER A 439 14.21 -3.99 -14.07
N ARG A 440 12.95 -3.58 -13.86
CA ARG A 440 12.47 -3.10 -12.55
C ARG A 440 11.98 -4.24 -11.69
N TYR A 441 11.24 -5.14 -12.31
CA TYR A 441 10.61 -6.27 -11.65
C TYR A 441 11.64 -7.12 -10.90
N ALA A 442 12.87 -7.24 -11.40
CA ALA A 442 13.95 -7.92 -10.69
C ALA A 442 14.21 -7.41 -9.25
N PHE A 443 14.04 -6.11 -8.99
CA PHE A 443 14.22 -5.52 -7.65
C PHE A 443 13.03 -5.74 -6.73
N ASP A 444 11.83 -5.82 -7.33
CA ASP A 444 10.56 -5.76 -6.61
C ASP A 444 9.84 -7.12 -6.56
N GLN A 445 10.31 -8.13 -7.30
CA GLN A 445 9.62 -9.42 -7.44
C GLN A 445 9.27 -10.08 -6.11
N THR A 446 10.23 -10.11 -5.17
CA THR A 446 9.98 -10.72 -3.85
C THR A 446 8.94 -9.92 -3.06
N PHE A 447 8.97 -8.60 -3.19
CA PHE A 447 8.00 -7.73 -2.54
C PHE A 447 6.60 -7.89 -3.14
N PHE A 448 6.48 -7.81 -4.46
CA PHE A 448 5.23 -8.01 -5.18
C PHE A 448 4.62 -9.36 -4.86
N TRP A 449 5.40 -10.43 -4.91
CA TRP A 449 4.92 -11.76 -4.53
C TRP A 449 4.44 -11.78 -3.06
N SER A 450 5.22 -11.21 -2.13
CA SER A 450 4.84 -11.17 -0.72
C SER A 450 3.54 -10.40 -0.46
N VAL A 451 3.31 -9.28 -1.13
CA VAL A 451 2.05 -8.51 -0.93
C VAL A 451 0.88 -9.12 -1.70
N ASP A 452 1.13 -9.72 -2.86
CA ASP A 452 0.11 -10.41 -3.65
C ASP A 452 -0.43 -11.64 -2.90
N THR A 453 0.39 -12.33 -2.09
CA THR A 453 -0.09 -13.46 -1.26
C THR A 453 -1.02 -13.05 -0.12
N ARG A 454 -1.11 -11.76 0.21
CA ARG A 454 -1.93 -11.26 1.33
C ARG A 454 -3.33 -10.87 0.91
N SER A 455 -3.41 -10.13 -0.19
CA SER A 455 -4.67 -9.76 -0.80
C SER A 455 -4.35 -9.34 -2.22
N PRO A 456 -4.75 -10.10 -3.24
CA PRO A 456 -5.01 -9.57 -4.58
C PRO A 456 -6.11 -8.50 -4.54
N TRP A 457 -6.52 -7.98 -5.71
CA TRP A 457 -7.62 -7.01 -5.75
C TRP A 457 -8.61 -7.27 -6.89
N ILE A 458 -9.85 -6.80 -6.68
CA ILE A 458 -10.88 -6.74 -7.73
C ILE A 458 -11.01 -5.29 -8.19
N PRO A 459 -10.79 -4.99 -9.47
CA PRO A 459 -10.86 -3.63 -9.97
C PRO A 459 -12.31 -3.16 -10.05
N ILE A 460 -12.56 -1.97 -9.53
CA ILE A 460 -13.89 -1.32 -9.51
C ILE A 460 -13.93 -0.27 -10.62
N PRO A 461 -15.06 -0.10 -11.34
CA PRO A 461 -15.24 0.96 -12.33
C PRO A 461 -14.98 2.36 -11.74
N TYR A 462 -14.56 3.30 -12.59
CA TYR A 462 -14.23 4.66 -12.18
C TYR A 462 -14.86 5.70 -13.10
N PRO A 463 -15.19 6.88 -12.54
CA PRO A 463 -15.55 8.03 -13.36
C PRO A 463 -14.42 8.37 -14.33
N LYS A 464 -14.76 8.61 -15.61
CA LYS A 464 -13.78 8.89 -16.67
C LYS A 464 -12.98 10.16 -16.41
N GLU A 465 -13.59 11.14 -15.77
CA GLU A 465 -12.97 12.39 -15.33
C GLU A 465 -11.79 12.18 -14.36
N LEU A 466 -11.70 10.99 -13.75
CA LEU A 466 -10.60 10.60 -12.87
C LEU A 466 -9.48 9.83 -13.59
N GLU A 467 -9.65 9.42 -14.87
CA GLU A 467 -8.59 8.71 -15.60
C GLU A 467 -7.36 9.59 -15.84
N ALA A 468 -7.59 10.83 -16.33
CA ALA A 468 -6.52 11.74 -16.71
C ALA A 468 -5.70 12.30 -15.51
N PRO A 469 -6.32 12.80 -14.42
CA PRO A 469 -5.58 13.37 -13.29
C PRO A 469 -4.77 12.34 -12.50
N HIS A 470 -5.17 11.07 -12.57
CA HIS A 470 -4.61 10.01 -11.71
C HIS A 470 -3.75 9.02 -12.48
N HIS A 471 -3.58 9.21 -13.79
CA HIS A 471 -2.82 8.31 -14.66
C HIS A 471 -3.21 6.84 -14.49
N ARG A 472 -4.51 6.57 -14.25
CA ARG A 472 -5.01 5.20 -14.09
C ARG A 472 -4.89 4.51 -15.43
N GLN A 473 -4.48 3.24 -15.45
CA GLN A 473 -4.79 2.40 -16.60
C GLN A 473 -6.31 2.52 -16.82
N GLY A 474 -6.81 2.66 -18.05
CA GLY A 474 -8.27 2.70 -18.28
C GLY A 474 -8.95 1.43 -17.76
N PHE A 475 -10.28 1.37 -17.74
CA PHE A 475 -10.99 0.15 -17.34
C PHE A 475 -11.21 -0.71 -18.60
N PRO A 476 -10.23 -1.55 -19.02
CA PRO A 476 -10.28 -2.24 -20.31
C PRO A 476 -11.48 -3.19 -20.36
N ALA A 477 -11.83 -3.62 -21.58
CA ALA A 477 -12.92 -4.56 -21.80
C ALA A 477 -12.79 -5.83 -20.93
N GLU A 478 -11.57 -6.35 -20.75
CA GLU A 478 -11.32 -7.52 -19.88
C GLU A 478 -11.76 -7.27 -18.43
N LEU A 479 -11.39 -6.13 -17.83
CA LEU A 479 -11.79 -5.82 -16.44
C LEU A 479 -13.28 -5.52 -16.33
N ARG A 480 -13.88 -4.87 -17.33
CA ARG A 480 -15.33 -4.66 -17.41
C ARG A 480 -16.09 -5.98 -17.42
N GLU A 481 -15.65 -6.95 -18.21
CA GLU A 481 -16.30 -8.25 -18.30
C GLU A 481 -16.21 -9.02 -16.98
N GLN A 482 -15.04 -9.00 -16.33
CA GLN A 482 -14.85 -9.60 -15.00
C GLN A 482 -15.76 -8.96 -13.95
N HIS A 483 -15.82 -7.64 -13.93
CA HIS A 483 -16.69 -6.89 -13.03
C HIS A 483 -18.17 -7.18 -13.25
N GLN A 484 -18.62 -7.21 -14.51
CA GLN A 484 -20.01 -7.57 -14.86
C GLN A 484 -20.38 -8.98 -14.41
N LYS A 485 -19.48 -9.95 -14.58
CA LYS A 485 -19.67 -11.32 -14.09
C LYS A 485 -19.79 -11.34 -12.57
N ALA A 486 -18.89 -10.64 -11.87
CA ALA A 486 -18.93 -10.53 -10.42
C ALA A 486 -20.27 -9.95 -9.94
N CYS A 487 -20.73 -8.86 -10.54
CA CYS A 487 -22.01 -8.26 -10.21
C CYS A 487 -23.20 -9.19 -10.46
N ALA A 488 -23.21 -9.90 -11.60
CA ALA A 488 -24.28 -10.85 -11.91
C ALA A 488 -24.35 -12.06 -10.95
N ALA A 489 -23.25 -12.39 -10.27
CA ALA A 489 -23.28 -13.45 -9.24
C ALA A 489 -23.70 -12.94 -7.85
N LEU A 490 -23.63 -11.63 -7.61
CA LEU A 490 -24.01 -11.00 -6.35
C LEU A 490 -25.47 -10.52 -6.34
N GLU A 491 -26.07 -10.33 -7.52
CA GLU A 491 -27.51 -10.14 -7.74
C GLU A 491 -28.28 -11.47 -7.56
#